data_AF-A0A2J6WZK3-F1
#
_entry.id   AF-A0A2J6WZK3-F1
#
_cell.length_a   1.000
_cell.length_b   1.000
_cell.length_c   1.000
_cell.angle_alpha   90.00
_cell.angle_beta   90.00
_cell.angle_gamma   90.00
#
_symmetry.space_group_name_H-M   'P 1'
#
loop_
_entity.id
_entity.type
_entity.pdbx_description
1 polymer ?
#
loop_
_entity_poly.entity_id
_entity_poly.type
_entity_poly.pdbx_seq_one_letter_code
_entity_poly.pdbx_strand_id
1 'polypeptide(L)' 'MKHKKTYYPVDPIPTIKVKEDDWWLATDIQKEVKKLTKRYISLILIGRMAKKYNLYKKTPYGFKLYHKDLVKILLNYLKQ' A
#
# COMPACT_ATOMS: atom_id res chain seq x y z
N MET A 1 48.79 -15.01 -17.09
CA MET A 1 47.32 -15.02 -17.27
C MET A 1 46.72 -13.88 -16.45
N LYS A 2 46.26 -12.78 -17.09
CA LYS A 2 45.72 -11.61 -16.38
C LYS A 2 44.19 -11.68 -16.41
N HIS A 3 43.55 -11.95 -15.26
CA HIS A 3 42.10 -11.86 -15.11
C HIS A 3 41.65 -10.41 -15.23
N LYS A 4 41.04 -10.04 -16.35
CA LYS A 4 40.28 -8.78 -16.47
C LYS A 4 38.93 -8.98 -15.78
N LYS A 5 38.76 -8.41 -14.59
CA LYS A 5 37.44 -8.24 -13.97
C LYS A 5 36.72 -7.11 -14.71
N THR A 6 35.71 -7.46 -15.49
CA THR A 6 34.75 -6.51 -16.07
C THR A 6 33.93 -5.90 -14.94
N TYR A 7 34.34 -4.72 -14.49
CA TYR A 7 33.54 -3.87 -13.63
C TYR A 7 32.52 -3.14 -14.51
N TYR A 8 31.26 -3.57 -14.47
CA TYR A 8 30.16 -2.78 -15.00
C TYR A 8 29.77 -1.77 -13.92
N PRO A 9 29.84 -0.45 -14.16
CA PRO A 9 29.22 0.51 -13.28
C PRO A 9 27.71 0.32 -13.42
N VAL A 10 27.08 -0.18 -12.35
CA VAL A 10 25.62 -0.20 -12.26
C VAL A 10 25.20 1.25 -12.08
N ASP A 11 24.58 1.83 -13.11
CA ASP A 11 23.99 3.16 -13.02
C ASP A 11 23.05 3.22 -11.80
N PRO A 12 23.14 4.25 -10.95
CA PRO A 12 22.20 4.43 -9.87
C PRO A 12 20.83 4.66 -10.51
N ILE A 13 19.94 3.66 -10.37
CA ILE A 13 18.54 3.75 -10.75
C ILE A 13 18.01 5.06 -10.15
N PRO A 14 17.35 5.94 -10.93
CA PRO A 14 16.83 7.18 -10.40
C PRO A 14 15.85 6.84 -9.28
N THR A 15 16.25 7.13 -8.04
CA THR A 15 15.38 7.07 -6.87
C THR A 15 14.35 8.18 -7.03
N ILE A 16 13.31 7.91 -7.81
CA ILE A 16 12.11 8.74 -7.85
C ILE A 16 11.60 8.70 -6.41
N LYS A 17 11.82 9.79 -5.66
CA LYS A 17 11.23 10.02 -4.34
C LYS A 17 9.72 10.25 -4.49
N VAL A 18 9.01 9.28 -5.05
CA VAL A 18 7.57 9.16 -4.81
C VAL A 18 7.47 8.88 -3.32
N LYS A 19 6.72 9.69 -2.56
CA LYS A 19 6.45 9.40 -1.15
C LYS A 19 5.75 8.03 -1.08
N GLU A 20 6.50 6.96 -0.91
CA GLU A 20 6.01 5.58 -0.87
C GLU A 20 5.08 5.34 0.32
N ASP A 21 5.05 6.28 1.27
CA ASP A 21 4.34 6.18 2.54
C ASP A 21 2.81 6.10 2.43
N ASP A 22 2.16 6.64 1.40
CA ASP A 22 0.70 6.83 1.45
C ASP A 22 -0.15 5.62 1.06
N TRP A 23 0.50 4.53 0.66
CA TRP A 23 -0.15 3.32 0.16
C TRP A 23 0.21 2.10 1.00
N TRP A 24 -0.80 1.45 1.55
CA TRP A 24 -0.67 0.34 2.48
C TRP A 24 -1.30 -0.95 1.96
N LEU A 25 -0.89 -2.08 2.52
CA LEU A 25 -1.60 -3.34 2.30
C LEU A 25 -2.95 -3.32 3.01
N ALA A 26 -3.89 -4.13 2.54
CA ALA A 26 -5.20 -4.26 3.18
C ALA A 26 -5.08 -4.67 4.67
N THR A 27 -4.07 -5.48 5.00
CA THR A 27 -3.76 -5.90 6.37
C THR A 27 -3.35 -4.74 7.27
N ASP A 28 -2.63 -3.75 6.74
CA ASP A 28 -2.16 -2.61 7.52
C ASP A 28 -3.30 -1.61 7.75
N ILE A 29 -4.13 -1.38 6.73
CA ILE A 29 -5.40 -0.63 6.87
C ILE A 29 -6.27 -1.30 7.94
N GLN A 30 -6.39 -2.62 7.90
CA GLN A 30 -7.18 -3.38 8.87
C GLN A 30 -6.64 -3.23 10.30
N LYS A 31 -5.31 -3.32 10.48
CA LYS A 31 -4.65 -3.10 11.78
C LYS A 31 -4.92 -1.70 12.31
N GLU A 32 -4.80 -0.69 11.46
CA GLU A 32 -4.99 0.71 11.87
C GLU A 32 -6.43 0.99 12.27
N VAL A 33 -7.41 0.50 11.48
CA VAL A 33 -8.82 0.68 11.85
C VAL A 33 -9.16 -0.12 13.11
N LYS A 34 -8.62 -1.33 13.29
CA LYS A 34 -8.81 -2.12 14.51
C LYS A 34 -8.23 -1.40 15.73
N LYS A 35 -7.07 -0.75 15.61
CA LYS A 35 -6.44 0.02 16.68
C LYS A 35 -7.33 1.19 17.13
N LEU A 36 -7.95 1.90 16.19
CA LEU A 36 -8.77 3.07 16.46
C LEU A 36 -10.19 2.74 16.93
N THR A 37 -10.81 1.69 16.38
CA THR A 37 -12.21 1.35 16.65
C THR A 37 -12.41 0.18 17.62
N LYS A 38 -11.34 -0.59 17.88
CA LYS A 38 -11.38 -1.91 18.54
C LYS A 38 -12.27 -2.94 17.82
N ARG A 39 -12.75 -2.65 16.59
CA ARG A 39 -13.60 -3.53 15.79
C ARG A 39 -12.80 -4.22 14.70
N TYR A 40 -13.19 -5.44 14.38
CA TYR A 40 -12.66 -6.16 13.23
C TYR A 40 -13.36 -5.71 11.96
N ILE A 41 -12.60 -5.49 10.89
CA ILE A 41 -13.12 -5.26 9.53
C ILE A 41 -12.62 -6.37 8.62
N SER A 42 -13.50 -6.89 7.77
CA SER A 42 -13.11 -7.86 6.74
C SER A 42 -12.34 -7.21 5.60
N LEU A 43 -11.33 -7.91 5.07
CA LEU A 43 -10.56 -7.47 3.90
C LEU A 43 -11.46 -7.22 2.67
N ILE A 44 -12.56 -7.98 2.57
CA ILE A 44 -13.57 -7.80 1.52
C ILE A 44 -14.22 -6.42 1.62
N LEU A 45 -14.59 -5.96 2.83
CA LEU A 45 -15.17 -4.63 3.01
C LEU A 45 -14.18 -3.54 2.61
N ILE A 46 -12.91 -3.68 3.03
CA ILE A 46 -11.83 -2.77 2.64
C ILE A 46 -11.71 -2.70 1.11
N GLY A 47 -11.72 -3.85 0.44
CA GLY A 47 -11.69 -3.94 -1.03
C GLY A 47 -12.90 -3.27 -1.72
N ARG A 48 -14.12 -3.49 -1.21
CA ARG A 48 -15.34 -2.87 -1.74
C ARG A 48 -15.32 -1.36 -1.58
N MET A 49 -14.93 -0.87 -0.41
CA MET A 49 -14.83 0.56 -0.11
C MET A 49 -13.74 1.21 -0.96
N ALA A 50 -12.57 0.59 -1.05
CA ALA A 50 -11.49 1.08 -1.88
C ALA A 50 -11.90 1.19 -3.36
N LYS A 51 -12.64 0.21 -3.88
CA LYS A 51 -13.18 0.25 -5.24
C LYS A 51 -14.20 1.38 -5.41
N LYS A 52 -15.10 1.57 -4.44
CA LYS A 52 -16.13 2.63 -4.46
C LYS A 52 -15.53 4.03 -4.53
N TYR A 53 -14.43 4.27 -3.81
CA TYR A 53 -13.77 5.57 -3.74
C TYR A 53 -12.52 5.69 -4.64
N ASN A 54 -12.25 4.70 -5.48
CA ASN A 54 -11.05 4.62 -6.34
C ASN A 54 -9.72 4.78 -5.57
N LEU A 55 -9.65 4.27 -4.33
CA LEU A 55 -8.49 4.35 -3.42
C LEU A 55 -7.67 3.06 -3.41
N TYR A 56 -7.49 2.43 -4.56
CA TYR A 56 -6.62 1.26 -4.70
C TYR A 56 -5.73 1.40 -5.93
N LYS A 57 -4.52 0.85 -5.84
CA LYS A 57 -3.62 0.70 -6.99
C LYS A 57 -3.17 -0.75 -7.12
N LYS A 58 -3.09 -1.25 -8.35
CA LYS A 58 -2.54 -2.58 -8.63
C LYS A 58 -1.02 -2.42 -8.80
N THR A 59 -0.25 -3.24 -8.10
CA THR A 59 1.20 -3.28 -8.28
C THR A 59 1.55 -4.17 -9.47
N PRO A 60 2.71 -3.96 -10.12
CA PRO A 60 3.19 -4.85 -11.18
C PRO A 60 3.34 -6.31 -10.71
N TYR A 61 3.53 -6.52 -9.41
CA TYR A 61 3.64 -7.84 -8.77
C TYR A 61 2.29 -8.52 -8.48
N GLY A 62 1.17 -7.95 -8.92
CA GLY A 62 -0.15 -8.58 -8.88
C GLY A 62 -0.96 -8.37 -7.60
N PHE A 63 -0.41 -7.75 -6.56
CA PHE A 63 -1.16 -7.39 -5.35
C PHE A 63 -1.74 -5.97 -5.44
N LYS A 64 -2.70 -5.66 -4.54
CA LYS A 64 -3.34 -4.35 -4.46
C LYS A 64 -2.83 -3.59 -3.23
N LEU A 65 -2.53 -2.33 -3.44
CA LEU A 65 -2.27 -1.36 -2.37
C LEU A 65 -3.46 -0.41 -2.24
N TYR A 66 -3.63 0.12 -1.04
CA TYR A 66 -4.79 0.89 -0.62
C TYR A 66 -4.32 2.22 -0.05
N HIS A 67 -4.99 3.32 -0.38
CA HIS A 67 -4.61 4.64 0.11
C HIS A 67 -4.91 4.79 1.60
N LYS A 68 -4.07 5.49 2.36
CA LYS A 68 -4.30 5.78 3.79
C LYS A 68 -5.64 6.46 4.08
N ASP A 69 -6.13 7.32 3.18
CA ASP A 69 -7.43 7.98 3.37
C ASP A 69 -8.61 7.01 3.46
N LEU A 70 -8.44 5.77 2.99
CA LEU A 70 -9.43 4.72 3.17
C LEU A 70 -9.74 4.46 4.65
N VAL A 71 -8.75 4.65 5.55
CA VAL A 71 -8.95 4.55 7.01
C VAL A 71 -10.01 5.54 7.47
N LYS A 72 -9.91 6.82 7.09
CA LYS A 72 -10.87 7.86 7.50
C LYS A 72 -12.29 7.52 7.03
N ILE A 73 -12.42 7.04 5.80
CA ILE A 73 -13.70 6.62 5.22
C ILE A 73 -14.28 5.44 6.00
N LEU A 74 -13.45 4.42 6.30
CA LEU A 74 -13.87 3.26 7.08
C LEU A 74 -14.27 3.63 8.51
N LEU A 75 -13.57 4.56 9.14
CA LEU A 75 -13.93 5.09 10.47
C LEU A 75 -15.29 5.79 10.44
N ASN A 76 -15.53 6.64 9.43
CA ASN A 76 -16.82 7.32 9.30
C ASN A 76 -17.96 6.32 9.02
N TYR A 77 -17.71 5.30 8.21
CA TYR A 77 -18.68 4.24 7.93
C TYR A 77 -19.02 3.42 9.19
N LEU A 78 -18.04 3.18 10.08
CA LEU A 78 -18.26 2.41 11.32
C LEU A 78 -18.89 3.21 12.47
N LYS A 79 -18.90 4.54 12.38
CA LYS A 79 -19.53 5.43 13.37
C LYS A 79 -21.02 5.64 13.11
N GLN A 80 -21.46 5.45 11.86
CA GLN A 80 -22.89 5.35 11.52
C GLN A 80 -23.47 4.05 12.08
#